data_AF-A0A6N6KBQ5-F1
#
_entry.id   AF-A0A6N6KBQ5-F1
#
_cell.length_a   1.000
_cell.length_b   1.000
_cell.length_c   1.000
_cell.angle_alpha   90.00
_cell.angle_beta   90.00
_cell.angle_gamma   90.00
#
_symmetry.space_group_name_H-M   'P 1'
#
loop_
_entity.id
_entity.type
_entity.pdbx_description
1 polymer ?
#
loop_
_entity_poly.entity_id
_entity_poly.type
_entity_poly.pdbx_seq_one_letter_code
_entity_poly.pdbx_strand_id
1 'polypeptide(L)'
;MSYPFNYLKMYRTKSFLSQKDVVKLISPNCSSCISTYERGQRRPNIEILLLYHHLFNVSIEEFFERESDQVKCKLISRIIFLIDDLKKEELVSWNLRKIEYLEDTLERLRD
;
A
#
# COMPACT_ATOMS: atom_id res chain seq x y z
N MET A 1 2.78 15.53 14.85
CA MET A 1 2.00 14.46 14.20
C MET A 1 2.85 13.20 14.16
N SER A 2 2.40 12.08 14.71
CA SER A 2 3.05 10.77 14.54
C SER A 2 2.45 10.12 13.31
N TYR A 3 3.26 9.74 12.33
CA TYR A 3 2.76 8.95 11.19
C TYR A 3 2.57 7.50 11.64
N PRO A 4 1.74 6.73 10.92
CA PRO A 4 1.51 5.35 11.30
C PRO A 4 2.80 4.53 11.17
N PHE A 5 2.83 3.47 11.98
CA PHE A 5 3.93 2.52 12.05
C PHE A 5 4.13 1.83 10.69
N ASN A 6 5.38 1.66 10.27
CA ASN A 6 5.72 0.98 9.02
C ASN A 6 6.87 -0.01 9.23
N TYR A 7 7.03 -0.93 8.29
CA TYR A 7 8.01 -2.03 8.37
C TYR A 7 9.29 -1.78 7.57
N LEU A 8 9.51 -0.57 7.04
CA LEU A 8 10.69 -0.24 6.24
C LEU A 8 12.00 -0.56 6.98
N LYS A 9 12.08 -0.19 8.27
CA LYS A 9 13.24 -0.48 9.12
C LYS A 9 13.48 -1.98 9.24
N MET A 10 12.41 -2.76 9.44
CA MET A 10 12.48 -4.20 9.61
C MET A 10 13.13 -4.86 8.40
N TYR A 11 12.63 -4.57 7.19
CA TYR A 11 13.17 -5.14 5.95
C TYR A 11 14.61 -4.71 5.70
N ARG A 12 14.95 -3.44 5.94
CA ARG A 12 16.34 -3.00 5.86
C ARG A 12 17.23 -3.79 6.82
N THR A 13 16.84 -3.95 8.10
CA THR A 13 17.68 -4.68 9.07
C THR A 13 17.86 -6.16 8.74
N LYS A 14 16.93 -6.77 7.99
CA LYS A 14 17.08 -8.15 7.48
C LYS A 14 18.10 -8.26 6.33
N SER A 15 18.40 -7.16 5.63
CA SER A 15 19.26 -7.11 4.44
C SER A 15 20.76 -6.83 4.72
N PHE A 16 21.18 -6.80 5.98
CA PHE A 16 22.52 -6.35 6.43
C PHE A 16 22.89 -4.90 6.06
N LEU A 17 22.03 -4.15 5.36
CA LEU A 17 22.28 -2.77 4.97
C LEU A 17 22.06 -1.79 6.13
N SER A 18 23.01 -0.87 6.31
CA SER A 18 22.81 0.28 7.18
C SER A 18 21.95 1.34 6.51
N GLN A 19 21.44 2.30 7.29
CA GLN A 19 20.77 3.47 6.72
C GLN A 19 21.69 4.24 5.76
N LYS A 20 23.01 4.27 6.04
CA LYS A 20 23.99 4.93 5.16
C LYS A 20 24.13 4.21 3.81
N ASP A 21 24.04 2.89 3.80
CA ASP A 21 24.12 2.11 2.55
C ASP A 21 22.88 2.34 1.68
N VAL A 22 21.69 2.32 2.29
CA VAL A 22 20.43 2.64 1.61
C VAL A 22 20.46 4.05 1.02
N VAL A 23 20.97 5.04 1.75
CA VAL A 23 21.11 6.41 1.26
C VAL A 23 22.01 6.47 0.03
N LYS A 24 23.14 5.75 0.03
CA LYS A 24 24.06 5.70 -1.12
C LYS A 24 23.41 5.08 -2.36
N LEU A 25 22.52 4.11 -2.18
CA LEU A 25 21.82 3.42 -3.27
C LEU A 25 20.66 4.24 -3.83
N ILE A 26 19.95 4.97 -2.97
CA ILE A 26 18.69 5.65 -3.32
C ILE A 26 18.93 7.09 -3.79
N SER A 27 19.65 7.89 -3.02
CA SER A 27 20.06 9.24 -3.41
C SER A 27 20.99 9.83 -2.35
N PRO A 28 22.21 10.29 -2.71
CA PRO A 28 23.16 10.85 -1.75
C PRO A 28 22.64 12.09 -1.00
N ASN A 29 21.59 12.74 -1.52
CA ASN A 29 21.00 13.95 -0.94
C ASN A 29 19.94 13.68 0.14
N CYS A 30 19.58 12.42 0.45
CA CYS A 30 18.49 12.10 1.39
C CYS A 30 18.94 11.37 2.67
N SER A 31 20.17 11.64 3.13
CA SER A 31 20.76 10.98 4.31
C SER A 31 19.92 11.09 5.59
N SER A 32 19.32 12.26 5.83
CA SER A 32 18.43 12.50 6.98
C SER A 32 17.01 11.97 6.78
N CYS A 33 16.61 11.67 5.53
CA CYS A 33 15.25 11.25 5.20
C CYS A 33 14.95 9.83 5.66
N ILE A 34 15.87 8.88 5.44
CA ILE A 34 15.64 7.45 5.71
C ILE A 34 15.29 7.18 7.16
N SER A 35 16.04 7.76 8.10
CA SER A 35 15.75 7.61 9.54
C SER A 35 14.38 8.18 9.93
N THR A 36 13.93 9.26 9.28
CA THR A 36 12.61 9.83 9.55
C THR A 36 11.47 9.00 8.94
N TYR A 37 11.67 8.42 7.76
CA TYR A 37 10.71 7.49 7.15
C TYR A 37 10.57 6.21 7.99
N GLU A 38 11.69 5.60 8.35
CA GLU A 38 11.74 4.35 9.13
C GLU A 38 11.15 4.47 10.54
N ARG A 39 11.13 5.68 11.11
CA ARG A 39 10.53 5.95 12.42
C ARG A 39 9.08 6.42 12.34
N GLY A 40 8.50 6.50 11.14
CA GLY A 40 7.15 7.06 10.97
C GLY A 40 7.08 8.53 11.41
N GLN A 41 8.17 9.29 11.25
CA GLN A 41 8.18 10.74 11.48
C GLN A 41 7.91 11.53 10.22
N ARG A 42 8.01 10.89 9.05
CA ARG A 42 7.64 11.45 7.75
C ARG A 42 7.10 10.32 6.88
N ARG A 43 6.16 10.63 5.99
CA ARG A 43 5.75 9.67 4.95
C ARG A 43 6.80 9.62 3.83
N PRO A 44 7.29 8.43 3.45
CA PRO A 44 8.05 8.26 2.22
C PRO A 44 7.17 8.63 1.02
N ASN A 45 7.78 9.23 0.00
CA ASN A 45 7.11 9.45 -1.28
C ASN A 45 7.13 8.14 -2.11
N ILE A 46 6.47 8.14 -3.26
CA ILE A 46 6.39 6.96 -4.13
C ILE A 46 7.76 6.47 -4.59
N GLU A 47 8.69 7.37 -4.88
CA GLU A 47 10.06 7.01 -5.30
C GLU A 47 10.77 6.19 -4.23
N ILE A 48 10.73 6.62 -2.97
CA ILE A 48 11.33 5.89 -1.84
C ILE A 48 10.67 4.52 -1.67
N LEU A 49 9.34 4.43 -1.80
CA LEU A 49 8.63 3.17 -1.66
C LEU A 49 9.01 2.16 -2.75
N LEU A 50 9.10 2.61 -4.00
CA LEU A 50 9.51 1.78 -5.13
C LEU A 50 10.97 1.32 -4.98
N LEU A 51 11.85 2.19 -4.48
CA LEU A 51 13.24 1.81 -4.23
C LEU A 51 13.35 0.76 -3.11
N TYR A 52 12.60 0.91 -2.02
CA TYR A 52 12.52 -0.13 -0.99
C TYR A 52 11.95 -1.44 -1.54
N HIS A 53 10.90 -1.36 -2.35
CA HIS A 53 10.30 -2.51 -3.02
C HIS A 53 11.33 -3.28 -3.85
N HIS A 54 12.06 -2.60 -4.72
CA HIS A 54 13.08 -3.22 -5.56
C HIS A 54 14.31 -3.69 -4.79
N LEU A 55 14.75 -2.93 -3.78
CA LEU A 55 15.96 -3.26 -3.01
C LEU A 55 15.75 -4.46 -2.08
N PHE A 56 14.55 -4.61 -1.52
CA PHE A 56 14.25 -5.67 -0.55
C PHE A 56 13.40 -6.81 -1.12
N ASN A 57 12.90 -6.67 -2.35
CA ASN A 57 11.99 -7.62 -3.00
C ASN A 57 10.74 -7.89 -2.14
N VAL A 58 10.09 -6.80 -1.71
CA VAL A 58 8.94 -6.78 -0.79
C VAL A 58 7.87 -5.89 -1.39
N SER A 59 6.61 -6.28 -1.28
CA SER A 59 5.49 -5.47 -1.77
C SER A 59 5.33 -4.16 -0.98
N ILE A 60 4.68 -3.16 -1.56
CA ILE A 60 4.47 -1.88 -0.84
C ILE A 60 3.48 -2.09 0.33
N GLU A 61 2.53 -2.99 0.14
CA GLU A 61 1.53 -3.42 1.10
C GLU A 61 2.19 -3.96 2.37
N GLU A 62 3.23 -4.79 2.22
CA GLU A 62 4.00 -5.33 3.35
C GLU A 62 4.74 -4.26 4.17
N PHE A 63 5.05 -3.10 3.58
CA PHE A 63 5.62 -1.99 4.35
C PHE A 63 4.60 -1.31 5.26
N PHE A 64 3.31 -1.43 4.94
CA PHE A 64 2.19 -0.78 5.65
C PHE A 64 1.03 -1.75 5.86
N GLU A 65 1.31 -2.98 6.28
CA GLU A 65 0.34 -4.07 6.38
C GLU A 65 -0.96 -3.65 7.05
N ARG A 66 -0.86 -2.99 8.22
CA ARG A 66 -2.04 -2.50 8.96
C ARG A 66 -2.86 -1.50 8.16
N GLU A 67 -2.22 -0.53 7.52
CA GLU A 67 -2.92 0.44 6.69
C GLU A 67 -3.49 -0.20 5.43
N SER A 68 -2.77 -1.17 4.85
CA SER A 68 -3.23 -1.97 3.71
C SER A 68 -4.52 -2.70 4.07
N ASP A 69 -4.56 -3.38 5.21
CA ASP A 69 -5.76 -4.07 5.71
C ASP A 69 -6.93 -3.10 5.94
N GLN A 70 -6.65 -1.94 6.54
CA GLN A 70 -7.67 -0.92 6.74
C GLN A 70 -8.23 -0.37 5.43
N VAL A 71 -7.37 -0.18 4.42
CA VAL A 71 -7.78 0.24 3.08
C VAL A 71 -8.57 -0.89 2.39
N LYS A 72 -8.14 -2.15 2.49
CA LYS A 72 -8.81 -3.34 1.97
C LYS A 72 -10.24 -3.44 2.53
N CYS A 73 -10.40 -3.37 3.84
CA CYS A 73 -11.70 -3.40 4.52
C CYS A 73 -12.63 -2.26 4.06
N LYS A 74 -12.11 -1.03 3.99
CA LYS A 74 -12.90 0.12 3.52
C LYS A 74 -13.31 -0.02 2.06
N LEU A 75 -12.43 -0.56 1.22
CA LEU A 75 -12.73 -0.81 -0.18
C LEU A 75 -13.81 -1.87 -0.33
N ILE A 76 -13.71 -3.00 0.39
CA ILE A 76 -14.74 -4.06 0.40
C ILE A 76 -16.11 -3.48 0.77
N SER A 77 -16.23 -2.71 1.85
CA SER A 77 -17.51 -2.12 2.25
C SER A 77 -18.09 -1.19 1.18
N ARG A 78 -17.24 -0.40 0.51
CA ARG A 78 -17.66 0.51 -0.57
C ARG A 78 -18.09 -0.24 -1.82
N ILE A 79 -17.40 -1.33 -2.16
CA ILE A 79 -17.76 -2.17 -3.31
C ILE A 79 -19.14 -2.80 -3.09
N ILE A 80 -19.39 -3.36 -1.90
CA ILE A 80 -20.70 -3.94 -1.55
C ILE A 80 -21.80 -2.90 -1.71
N PHE A 81 -21.61 -1.70 -1.14
CA PHE A 81 -22.58 -0.61 -1.26
C PHE A 81 -22.84 -0.21 -2.72
N LEU A 82 -21.79 -0.11 -3.54
CA LEU A 82 -21.92 0.23 -4.96
C LEU A 82 -22.66 -0.85 -5.74
N ILE A 83 -22.41 -2.14 -5.46
CA ILE A 83 -23.15 -3.24 -6.08
C ILE A 83 -24.64 -3.15 -5.72
N ASP A 84 -24.98 -2.89 -4.46
CA ASP A 84 -26.37 -2.77 -4.01
C ASP A 84 -27.10 -1.62 -4.71
N ASP A 85 -26.43 -0.49 -4.90
CA ASP A 85 -27.02 0.64 -5.63
C ASP A 85 -27.19 0.35 -7.12
N LEU A 86 -26.19 -0.25 -7.76
CA LEU A 86 -26.27 -0.66 -9.17
C LEU A 86 -27.36 -1.70 -9.44
N LYS A 87 -27.68 -2.56 -8.46
CA LYS A 87 -28.77 -3.56 -8.53
C LYS A 87 -30.16 -2.93 -8.40
N LYS A 88 -30.28 -1.73 -7.82
CA LYS A 88 -31.55 -1.00 -7.68
C LYS A 88 -31.87 -0.16 -8.92
N GLU A 89 -30.86 0.23 -9.68
CA GLU A 89 -31.03 0.91 -10.97
C GLU A 89 -31.61 -0.06 -12.03
N GLU A 90 -32.27 0.48 -13.05
CA GLU A 90 -32.75 -0.33 -14.18
C GLU A 90 -31.57 -1.08 -14.82
N LEU A 91 -31.70 -2.41 -14.99
CA LEU A 91 -30.62 -3.30 -15.39
C LEU A 91 -30.23 -3.08 -16.86
N VAL A 92 -29.44 -2.04 -17.10
CA VAL A 92 -28.75 -1.81 -18.38
C VAL A 92 -27.50 -2.69 -18.46
N SER A 93 -27.15 -3.12 -19.67
CA SER A 93 -26.00 -4.01 -19.93
C SER A 93 -24.67 -3.52 -19.34
N TRP A 94 -24.50 -2.21 -19.21
CA TRP A 94 -23.33 -1.59 -18.60
C TRP A 94 -23.25 -1.80 -17.07
N ASN A 95 -24.38 -1.79 -16.37
CA ASN A 95 -24.42 -2.03 -14.93
C ASN A 95 -24.12 -3.50 -14.60
N LEU A 96 -24.53 -4.45 -15.45
CA LEU A 96 -24.17 -5.86 -15.32
C LEU A 96 -22.64 -6.05 -15.36
N ARG A 97 -21.95 -5.42 -16.32
CA ARG A 97 -20.47 -5.51 -16.43
C ARG A 97 -19.75 -4.89 -15.23
N LYS A 98 -20.26 -3.78 -14.69
CA LYS A 98 -19.70 -3.19 -13.47
C LYS A 98 -19.84 -4.14 -12.28
N ILE A 99 -21.04 -4.72 -12.10
CA ILE A 99 -21.32 -5.65 -11.01
C ILE A 99 -20.39 -6.85 -11.11
N GLU A 100 -20.25 -7.46 -12.30
CA GLU A 100 -19.34 -8.59 -12.54
C GLU A 100 -17.89 -8.26 -12.14
N TYR A 101 -17.36 -7.12 -12.62
CA TYR A 101 -16.00 -6.69 -12.26
C TYR A 101 -15.82 -6.46 -10.75
N LEU A 102 -16.84 -5.90 -10.10
CA LEU A 102 -16.82 -5.61 -8.66
C LEU A 102 -16.93 -6.89 -7.82
N GLU A 103 -17.73 -7.87 -8.25
CA GLU A 103 -17.86 -9.19 -7.62
C GLU A 103 -16.54 -9.97 -7.72
N ASP A 104 -15.92 -10.03 -8.89
CA ASP A 104 -14.58 -10.61 -9.12
C ASP A 104 -13.49 -9.89 -8.30
N THR A 105 -13.61 -8.57 -8.14
CA THR A 105 -12.72 -7.81 -7.23
C THR A 105 -12.92 -8.21 -5.76
N LEU A 106 -14.16 -8.47 -5.32
CA LEU A 106 -14.41 -8.92 -3.94
C LEU A 106 -13.81 -10.31 -3.67
N GLU A 107 -13.82 -11.21 -4.65
CA GLU A 107 -13.19 -12.53 -4.52
C GLU A 107 -11.69 -12.39 -4.29
N ARG A 108 -10.99 -11.64 -5.15
CA ARG A 108 -9.55 -11.37 -4.99
C ARG A 108 -9.17 -10.68 -3.69
N LEU A 109 -10.06 -9.86 -3.12
CA LEU A 109 -9.80 -9.16 -1.86
C LEU A 109 -10.14 -9.99 -0.62
N ARG A 110 -10.73 -11.17 -0.76
CA ARG A 110 -11.01 -12.09 0.35
C ARG A 110 -9.95 -13.18 0.51
N ASP A 111 -9.27 -13.52 -0.59
CA ASP A 111 -8.00 -14.26 -0.59
C ASP A 111 -6.86 -13.45 0.05
#